data_AF-A0A376Y4U8-F1
#
_entry.id   AF-A0A376Y4U8-F1
#
_cell.length_a   1.000
_cell.length_b   1.000
_cell.length_c   1.000
_cell.angle_alpha   90.00
_cell.angle_beta   90.00
_cell.angle_gamma   90.00
#
_symmetry.space_group_name_H-M   'P 1'
#
loop_
_entity.id
_entity.type
_entity.pdbx_description
1 polymer ?
#
loop_
_entity_poly.entity_id
_entity_poly.type
_entity_poly.pdbx_seq_one_letter_code
_entity_poly.pdbx_strand_id
1 'polypeptide(L)'
;MADNPGGAYNPLFLYGGTGLGKTHLLHAVGNGIMARKPNAKVVYMHSERFVQDMVKALQNNAIEEFKRYYRSVDALLIDDIQFFANKERSQEEFFHTFNALLEGNQQIILTSDRYPKEINGR
;
A
#
# COMPACT_ATOMS: atom_id res chain seq x y z
N MET A 1 -18.43 -14.31 16.82
CA MET A 1 -17.18 -14.02 17.54
C MET A 1 -16.09 -14.82 16.85
N ALA A 2 -15.22 -14.13 16.12
CA ALA A 2 -14.06 -14.73 15.50
C ALA A 2 -12.85 -13.94 16.01
N ASP A 3 -12.49 -14.25 17.26
CA ASP A 3 -11.25 -13.82 17.87
C ASP A 3 -10.11 -14.60 17.24
N ASN A 4 -9.38 -13.94 16.34
CA ASN A 4 -8.00 -14.30 16.06
C ASN A 4 -7.15 -13.02 16.23
N PRO A 5 -6.65 -12.73 17.45
CA PRO A 5 -5.87 -11.53 17.74
C PRO A 5 -4.39 -11.76 17.39
N GLY A 6 -4.12 -12.16 16.15
CA GLY A 6 -2.80 -12.62 15.70
C GLY A 6 -2.23 -11.77 14.56
N GLY A 7 -1.41 -10.78 14.92
CA GLY A 7 -0.56 -10.03 13.98
C GLY A 7 -1.29 -8.93 13.21
N ALA A 8 -0.75 -7.71 13.22
CA ALA A 8 -1.28 -6.62 12.41
C ALA A 8 -1.42 -7.08 10.95
N TYR A 9 -2.64 -7.10 10.41
CA TYR A 9 -2.88 -7.41 9.00
C TYR A 9 -2.01 -6.46 8.16
N ASN A 10 -1.01 -7.03 7.48
CA ASN A 10 -0.11 -6.32 6.59
C ASN A 10 -0.22 -6.95 5.19
N PRO A 11 -0.74 -6.24 4.18
CA PRO A 11 -1.18 -4.84 4.22
C PRO A 11 -2.50 -4.63 4.97
N LEU A 12 -2.67 -3.46 5.59
CA LEU A 12 -3.98 -2.97 6.04
C LEU A 12 -4.72 -2.36 4.85
N PHE A 13 -5.92 -2.84 4.57
CA PHE A 13 -6.72 -2.39 3.43
C PHE A 13 -7.94 -1.59 3.88
N LEU A 14 -8.02 -0.32 3.46
CA LEU A 14 -9.13 0.59 3.75
C LEU A 14 -10.00 0.77 2.51
N TYR A 15 -11.26 0.36 2.56
CA TYR A 15 -12.17 0.49 1.42
C TYR A 15 -13.44 1.25 1.78
N GLY A 16 -13.98 1.96 0.80
CA GLY A 16 -15.22 2.73 0.93
C GLY A 16 -15.39 3.70 -0.23
N GLY A 17 -16.64 4.06 -0.56
CA GLY A 17 -16.94 4.98 -1.65
C GLY A 17 -16.21 6.33 -1.55
N THR A 18 -16.25 7.09 -2.65
CA THR A 18 -15.67 8.43 -2.74
C THR A 18 -16.28 9.35 -1.67
N GLY A 19 -15.44 10.18 -1.02
CA GLY A 19 -15.90 11.12 0.02
C GLY A 19 -16.07 10.55 1.43
N LEU A 20 -15.85 9.25 1.65
CA LEU A 20 -15.97 8.63 2.99
C LEU A 20 -14.75 8.83 3.91
N GLY A 21 -13.84 9.75 3.58
CA GLY A 21 -12.71 10.08 4.43
C GLY A 21 -11.55 9.07 4.43
N LYS A 22 -11.39 8.24 3.39
CA LYS A 22 -10.29 7.27 3.29
C LYS A 22 -8.91 7.91 3.40
N THR A 23 -8.63 8.94 2.60
CA THR A 23 -7.39 9.73 2.66
C THR A 23 -7.18 10.34 4.05
N HIS A 24 -8.26 10.83 4.66
CA HIS A 24 -8.20 11.36 6.03
C HIS A 24 -7.80 10.28 7.04
N LEU A 25 -8.41 9.10 6.98
CA LEU A 25 -8.07 7.97 7.84
C LEU A 25 -6.64 7.47 7.60
N LEU A 26 -6.20 7.42 6.34
CA LEU A 26 -4.84 7.06 5.96
C LEU A 26 -3.81 8.02 6.59
N HIS A 27 -4.05 9.33 6.50
CA HIS A 27 -3.23 10.33 7.18
C HIS A 27 -3.31 10.23 8.70
N ALA A 28 -4.49 9.96 9.27
CA ALA A 28 -4.65 9.78 10.71
C ALA A 28 -3.83 8.58 11.22
N VAL A 29 -3.80 7.46 10.48
CA VAL A 29 -2.94 6.30 10.77
C VAL A 29 -1.46 6.70 10.69
N GLY A 30 -1.03 7.38 9.63
CA GLY A 30 0.34 7.86 9.48
C GLY A 30 0.78 8.77 10.63
N ASN A 31 -0.07 9.73 11.01
CA ASN A 31 0.15 10.62 12.15
C ASN A 31 0.20 9.84 13.47
N GLY A 32 -0.66 8.83 13.65
CA GLY A 32 -0.63 7.95 14.81
C GLY A 32 0.67 7.16 14.93
N ILE A 33 1.24 6.71 13.81
CA ILE A 33 2.55 6.06 13.76
C ILE A 33 3.64 7.04 14.20
N MET A 34 3.67 8.25 13.63
CA MET A 34 4.65 9.28 14.00
C MET A 34 4.50 9.74 15.46
N ALA A 35 3.28 9.80 16.00
CA ALA A 35 3.05 10.16 17.40
C ALA A 35 3.62 9.11 18.37
N ARG A 36 3.59 7.83 18.01
CA ARG A 36 4.14 6.72 18.82
C ARG A 36 5.63 6.51 18.61
N LYS A 37 6.11 6.75 17.38
CA LYS A 37 7.51 6.65 16.98
C LYS A 37 7.89 7.94 16.23
N PRO A 38 8.37 8.97 16.93
CA PRO A 38 8.68 10.28 16.34
C PRO A 38 9.70 10.25 15.20
N ASN A 39 10.59 9.25 15.21
CA ASN A 39 11.60 9.04 14.16
C ASN A 39 11.12 8.07 13.07
N ALA A 40 9.83 7.74 13.02
CA ALA A 40 9.31 6.83 12.01
C ALA A 40 9.37 7.46 10.62
N LYS A 41 9.91 6.73 9.64
CA LYS A 41 9.88 7.12 8.24
C LYS A 41 8.56 6.66 7.63
N VAL A 42 7.58 7.58 7.56
CA VAL A 42 6.28 7.35 6.95
C VAL A 42 6.25 7.98 5.56
N VAL A 43 5.91 7.20 4.53
CA VAL A 43 5.78 7.67 3.14
C VAL A 43 4.34 7.57 2.71
N TYR A 44 3.79 8.66 2.18
CA TYR A 44 2.48 8.73 1.56
C TYR A 44 2.61 9.01 0.05
N MET A 45 1.83 8.29 -0.76
CA MET A 45 1.72 8.56 -2.20
C MET A 45 0.45 7.98 -2.81
N HIS A 46 0.02 8.52 -3.95
CA HIS A 46 -0.99 7.86 -4.79
C HIS A 46 -0.39 6.66 -5.53
N SER A 47 -1.22 5.66 -5.81
CA SER A 47 -0.82 4.43 -6.50
C SER A 47 -0.16 4.67 -7.87
N GLU A 48 -0.61 5.66 -8.63
CA GLU A 48 -0.04 6.03 -9.93
C GLU A 48 1.44 6.43 -9.82
N ARG A 49 1.81 7.20 -8.80
CA ARG A 49 3.19 7.62 -8.57
C ARG A 49 4.08 6.43 -8.23
N PHE A 50 3.59 5.51 -7.39
CA PHE A 50 4.33 4.29 -7.05
C PHE A 50 4.67 3.47 -8.31
N VAL A 51 3.68 3.29 -9.19
CA VAL A 51 3.87 2.59 -10.46
C VAL A 51 4.83 3.33 -11.37
N GLN A 52 4.71 4.65 -11.51
CA GLN A 52 5.64 5.45 -12.31
C GLN A 52 7.09 5.31 -11.80
N ASP A 53 7.30 5.36 -10.49
CA ASP A 53 8.62 5.21 -9.88
C ASP A 53 9.17 3.79 -10.10
N MET A 54 8.31 2.77 -10.03
CA MET A 54 8.66 1.38 -10.33
C MET A 54 9.06 1.19 -11.80
N VAL A 55 8.27 1.72 -12.73
CA VAL A 55 8.56 1.64 -14.18
C VAL A 55 9.87 2.34 -14.50
N LYS A 56 10.12 3.53 -13.93
CA LYS A 56 11.40 4.23 -14.08
C LYS A 56 12.56 3.41 -13.53
N ALA A 57 12.39 2.78 -12.37
CA ALA A 57 13.42 1.94 -11.78
C ALA A 57 13.74 0.72 -12.66
N LEU A 58 12.72 0.08 -13.26
CA LEU A 58 12.93 -1.01 -14.21
C LEU A 58 13.66 -0.53 -15.47
N GLN A 59 13.23 0.59 -16.07
CA GLN A 59 13.86 1.15 -17.28
C GLN A 59 15.32 1.54 -17.06
N ASN A 60 15.67 1.98 -15.84
CA ASN A 60 17.02 2.41 -15.49
C ASN A 60 17.87 1.32 -14.82
N ASN A 61 17.41 0.06 -14.80
CA ASN A 61 18.07 -1.05 -14.08
C ASN A 61 18.35 -0.74 -12.58
N ALA A 62 17.48 0.05 -11.95
CA ALA A 62 17.59 0.53 -10.57
C ALA A 62 16.53 -0.08 -9.61
N ILE A 63 15.96 -1.24 -9.97
CA ILE A 63 14.89 -1.88 -9.19
C ILE A 63 15.31 -2.25 -7.77
N GLU A 64 16.59 -2.60 -7.56
CA GLU A 64 17.11 -2.90 -6.22
C GLU A 64 17.20 -1.65 -5.34
N GLU A 65 17.46 -0.48 -5.91
CA GLU A 65 17.44 0.78 -5.16
C GLU A 65 16.02 1.19 -4.81
N PHE A 66 15.07 1.00 -5.74
CA PHE A 66 13.65 1.14 -5.48
C PHE A 66 13.22 0.27 -4.29
N LYS A 67 13.52 -1.03 -4.31
CA LYS A 67 13.21 -1.96 -3.21
C LYS A 67 13.86 -1.51 -1.90
N ARG A 68 15.15 -1.14 -1.90
CA ARG A 68 15.86 -0.67 -0.70
C ARG A 68 15.21 0.57 -0.11
N TYR A 69 14.81 1.53 -0.94
CA TYR A 69 14.14 2.74 -0.47
C TYR A 69 12.85 2.40 0.27
N TYR A 70 11.96 1.60 -0.33
CA TYR A 70 10.68 1.27 0.31
C TYR A 70 10.82 0.28 1.47
N ARG A 71 11.83 -0.58 1.48
CA ARG A 71 12.17 -1.42 2.66
C ARG A 71 12.76 -0.63 3.83
N SER A 72 13.28 0.57 3.57
CA SER A 72 13.83 1.46 4.61
C SER A 72 12.77 2.27 5.36
N VAL A 73 11.52 2.26 4.90
CA VAL A 73 10.43 3.01 5.54
C VAL A 73 9.81 2.19 6.67
N ASP A 74 9.29 2.87 7.69
CA ASP A 74 8.52 2.21 8.74
C ASP A 74 7.08 1.96 8.30
N ALA A 75 6.53 2.88 7.49
CA ALA A 75 5.19 2.74 6.93
C ALA A 75 5.08 3.31 5.51
N LEU A 76 4.39 2.57 4.65
CA LEU A 76 4.06 2.95 3.28
C LEU A 76 2.53 3.07 3.15
N LEU A 77 2.07 4.29 2.91
CA LEU A 77 0.66 4.66 2.76
C LEU A 77 0.38 4.91 1.29
N ILE A 78 -0.44 4.07 0.66
CA ILE A 78 -0.78 4.23 -0.76
C ILE A 78 -2.27 4.52 -0.90
N ASP A 79 -2.56 5.69 -1.45
CA ASP A 79 -3.93 6.14 -1.70
C ASP A 79 -4.39 5.75 -3.10
N ASP A 80 -5.70 5.55 -3.22
CA ASP A 80 -6.44 5.37 -4.46
C ASP A 80 -5.89 4.30 -5.41
N ILE A 81 -5.76 3.06 -4.94
CA ILE A 81 -5.30 1.96 -5.79
C ILE A 81 -6.30 1.62 -6.92
N GLN A 82 -7.54 2.13 -6.86
CA GLN A 82 -8.52 2.01 -7.93
C GLN A 82 -8.11 2.73 -9.22
N PHE A 83 -7.26 3.77 -9.18
CA PHE A 83 -6.86 4.45 -10.42
C PHE A 83 -5.96 3.58 -11.31
N PHE A 84 -5.27 2.60 -10.72
CA PHE A 84 -4.59 1.55 -11.48
C PHE A 84 -5.56 0.49 -12.05
N ALA A 85 -6.78 0.41 -11.52
CA ALA A 85 -7.74 -0.68 -11.69
C ALA A 85 -8.68 -0.58 -12.89
N ASN A 86 -8.48 0.37 -13.81
CA ASN A 86 -9.42 0.57 -14.92
C ASN A 86 -9.58 -0.66 -15.84
N LYS A 87 -8.81 -1.73 -15.61
CA LYS A 87 -9.08 -3.10 -16.04
C LYS A 87 -8.96 -3.99 -14.80
N GLU A 88 -9.94 -4.86 -14.48
CA GLU A 88 -9.90 -5.73 -13.28
C GLU A 88 -8.59 -6.53 -13.16
N ARG A 89 -8.03 -6.95 -14.31
CA ARG A 89 -6.73 -7.63 -14.43
C ARG A 89 -5.54 -6.82 -13.88
N SER A 90 -5.62 -5.48 -13.89
CA SER A 90 -4.56 -4.60 -13.42
C SER A 90 -4.47 -4.55 -11.90
N GLN A 91 -5.57 -4.64 -11.13
CA GLN A 91 -5.46 -4.62 -9.67
C GLN A 91 -4.70 -5.82 -9.12
N GLU A 92 -5.06 -7.02 -9.59
CA GLU A 92 -4.39 -8.25 -9.17
C GLU A 92 -2.91 -8.23 -9.53
N GLU A 93 -2.58 -7.80 -10.76
CA GLU A 93 -1.20 -7.67 -11.22
C GLU A 93 -0.41 -6.62 -10.40
N PHE A 94 -1.05 -5.52 -10.01
CA PHE A 94 -0.46 -4.57 -9.06
C PHE A 94 -0.17 -5.23 -7.73
N PHE A 95 -1.13 -5.92 -7.12
CA PHE A 95 -0.94 -6.57 -5.83
C PHE A 95 0.16 -7.62 -5.87
N HIS A 96 0.22 -8.43 -6.93
CA HIS A 96 1.30 -9.41 -7.12
C HIS A 96 2.66 -8.73 -7.26
N THR A 97 2.75 -7.68 -8.10
CA THR A 97 3.99 -6.92 -8.28
C THR A 97 4.40 -6.22 -6.99
N PHE A 98 3.45 -5.62 -6.28
CA PHE A 98 3.62 -4.93 -5.02
C PHE A 98 4.17 -5.88 -3.94
N ASN A 99 3.54 -7.04 -3.76
CA ASN A 99 3.98 -8.07 -2.80
C ASN A 99 5.39 -8.59 -3.14
N ALA A 100 5.68 -8.83 -4.43
CA ALA A 100 7.01 -9.28 -4.87
C ALA A 100 8.12 -8.24 -4.63
N LEU A 101 7.78 -6.95 -4.56
CA LEU A 101 8.74 -5.87 -4.31
C LEU A 101 8.93 -5.59 -2.82
N LEU A 102 7.92 -5.85 -2.00
CA LEU A 102 7.82 -5.39 -0.61
C LEU A 102 7.73 -6.54 0.41
N GLU A 103 8.72 -7.42 0.41
CA GLU A 103 8.89 -8.49 1.42
C GLU A 103 9.50 -8.01 2.75
N GLY A 104 9.30 -6.73 3.11
CA GLY A 104 9.92 -6.11 4.28
C GLY A 104 8.98 -6.02 5.49
N ASN A 105 9.54 -5.67 6.65
CA ASN A 105 8.77 -5.47 7.89
C ASN A 105 8.03 -4.12 7.95
N GLN A 106 8.00 -3.34 6.85
CA GLN A 106 7.28 -2.07 6.82
C GLN A 106 5.76 -2.30 6.92
N GLN A 107 5.08 -1.44 7.67
CA GLN A 107 3.62 -1.42 7.69
C GLN A 107 3.11 -0.84 6.39
N ILE A 108 2.31 -1.59 5.66
CA ILE A 108 1.66 -1.12 4.44
C ILE A 108 0.20 -0.82 4.75
N ILE A 109 -0.28 0.35 4.32
CA ILE A 109 -1.70 0.71 4.35
C ILE A 109 -2.11 1.17 2.95
N LEU A 110 -3.19 0.58 2.42
CA LEU A 110 -3.72 0.86 1.10
C LEU A 110 -5.15 1.39 1.21
N THR A 111 -5.56 2.32 0.35
CA THR A 111 -6.96 2.71 0.22
C THR A 111 -7.53 2.38 -1.16
N SER A 112 -8.84 2.09 -1.21
CA SER A 112 -9.54 1.88 -2.47
C SER A 112 -11.00 2.31 -2.41
N ASP A 113 -11.51 2.88 -3.51
CA ASP A 113 -12.97 3.07 -3.71
C ASP A 113 -13.70 1.76 -4.00
N ARG A 114 -12.98 0.70 -4.39
CA ARG A 114 -13.53 -0.59 -4.79
C ARG A 114 -13.00 -1.70 -3.89
N TYR A 115 -13.87 -2.58 -3.42
CA TYR A 115 -13.42 -3.80 -2.75
C TYR A 115 -12.60 -4.63 -3.76
N PRO A 116 -11.43 -5.17 -3.41
CA PRO A 116 -10.75 -6.15 -4.24
C PRO A 116 -11.74 -7.29 -4.39
N LYS A 117 -12.25 -7.54 -5.59
CA LYS A 117 -13.09 -8.73 -5.83
C LYS A 117 -12.32 -9.91 -5.25
N GLU A 118 -13.00 -10.68 -4.41
CA GLU A 118 -12.44 -11.78 -3.63
C GLU A 118 -11.31 -12.45 -4.42
N ILE A 119 -10.11 -12.45 -3.86
CA ILE A 119 -9.09 -13.41 -4.26
C ILE A 119 -9.72 -14.76 -3.91
N ASN A 120 -10.49 -15.31 -4.85
CA ASN A 120 -11.12 -16.60 -4.72
C ASN A 120 -9.96 -17.58 -4.55
N GLY A 121 -9.78 -17.99 -3.29
CA GLY A 121 -8.98 -19.13 -2.94
C GLY A 121 -9.42 -20.30 -3.83
N ARG A 122 -8.44 -20.85 -4.54
CA ARG A 122 -8.47 -22.28 -4.79
C ARG A 122 -7.92 -22.99 -3.58
#